data_AF-A0A9P0B1N8-F1
#
_entry.id   AF-A0A9P0B1N8-F1
#
_cell.length_a   1.000
_cell.length_b   1.000
_cell.length_c   1.000
_cell.angle_alpha   90.00
_cell.angle_beta   90.00
_cell.angle_gamma   90.00
#
_symmetry.space_group_name_H-M   'P 1'
#
loop_
_entity.id
_entity.type
_entity.pdbx_description
1 polymer ?
#
loop_
_entity_poly.entity_id
_entity_poly.type
_entity_poly.pdbx_seq_one_letter_code
_entity_poly.pdbx_strand_id
1 'polypeptide(L)'
;MSAVNDSVLSDEELKIFKAIEKNDCVLLKTLLTDQKNVNIVDENSMTPLQHAAYKGNAEIVQMLLDQGANVNLCEHQHKYTALHFAGLSGNVDCCIYLLLAGAKSDVTNSVGRTPSQMAAFVGHHNCVATINNYVPKENVDIFTIATDGKDTELPAFIADSFHKFIMQVNIHPVKVVLNIHNYVGLGEHLPECKKVLELMCEKEMKKGAENNETMAFKFHYLSYVVGEIIKIKQKQTTNKTDDEKKLDITELFTRKILKPGRQGVLEFMEGFIKDCVREFPFRESNLFRQIVASLTGDNPAGALNVLSAAINGQRGFIDNASMCSTCGEEKAPKKCSKCKVVQYCDRNCQRLHWHWHKKACAKLAQNPEYLDKTTPDTNEISSELQNFLINSEK
;
A
#
# COMPACT_ATOMS: atom_id res chain seq x y z
N MET A 1 33.57 2.52 38.15
CA MET A 1 33.29 3.96 37.99
C MET A 1 33.57 4.32 36.54
N SER A 2 32.58 4.14 35.67
CA SER A 2 32.59 4.70 34.31
C SER A 2 31.85 6.03 34.38
N ALA A 3 32.53 7.12 34.04
CA ALA A 3 31.93 8.44 33.97
C ALA A 3 30.73 8.42 33.02
N VAL A 4 29.54 8.72 33.56
CA VAL A 4 28.40 9.15 32.75
C VAL A 4 28.82 10.50 32.21
N ASN A 5 29.06 10.57 30.90
CA ASN A 5 29.42 11.80 30.25
C ASN A 5 28.13 12.62 30.12
N ASP A 6 27.82 13.44 31.13
CA ASP A 6 26.77 14.47 31.04
C ASP A 6 27.22 15.50 30.00
N SER A 7 27.05 15.20 28.71
CA SER A 7 27.25 16.19 27.65
C SER A 7 26.09 17.16 27.70
N VAL A 8 26.21 18.18 28.53
CA VAL A 8 25.25 19.29 28.60
C VAL A 8 25.18 19.93 27.22
N LEU A 9 24.00 19.90 26.59
CA LEU A 9 23.75 20.58 25.32
C LEU A 9 24.10 22.06 25.44
N SER A 10 24.77 22.60 24.43
CA SER A 10 25.03 24.04 24.31
C SER A 10 23.73 24.83 24.13
N ASP A 11 23.77 26.13 24.46
CA ASP A 11 22.64 27.04 24.24
C ASP A 11 22.18 27.08 22.78
N GLU A 12 23.07 26.82 21.83
CA GLU A 12 22.75 26.77 20.40
C GLU A 12 22.03 25.48 20.01
N GLU A 13 22.46 24.34 20.55
CA GLU A 13 21.81 23.05 20.35
C GLU A 13 20.41 23.04 20.98
N LEU A 14 20.24 23.64 22.16
CA LEU A 14 18.93 23.82 22.79
C LEU A 14 17.97 24.68 21.94
N LYS A 15 18.47 25.64 21.15
CA LYS A 15 17.63 26.43 20.23
C LYS A 15 17.07 25.57 19.10
N ILE A 16 17.78 24.53 18.65
CA ILE A 16 17.29 23.60 17.63
C ILE A 16 16.03 22.89 18.15
N PHE A 17 16.10 22.30 19.34
CA PHE A 17 14.93 21.63 19.95
C PHE A 17 13.76 22.59 20.16
N LYS A 18 14.01 23.81 20.65
CA LYS A 18 12.97 24.84 20.82
C LYS A 18 12.31 25.25 19.50
N ALA A 19 13.07 25.34 18.40
CA ALA A 19 12.53 25.66 17.08
C ALA A 19 11.61 24.54 16.58
N ILE A 20 12.01 23.28 16.75
CA ILE A 20 11.19 22.11 16.40
C ILE A 20 9.92 22.06 17.25
N GLU A 21 10.05 22.29 18.55
CA GLU A 21 8.91 22.32 19.48
C GLU A 21 7.86 23.35 19.05
N LYS A 22 8.31 24.53 18.62
CA LYS A 22 7.44 25.62 18.15
C LYS A 22 7.01 25.50 16.69
N ASN A 23 7.47 24.48 15.96
CA ASN A 23 7.28 24.37 14.53
C ASN A 23 7.76 25.63 13.75
N ASP A 24 8.90 26.19 14.16
CA ASP A 24 9.49 27.36 13.52
C ASP A 24 10.50 26.94 12.46
N CYS A 25 9.98 26.60 11.26
CA CYS A 25 10.80 26.15 10.13
C CYS A 25 11.82 27.21 9.69
N VAL A 26 11.51 28.51 9.82
CA VAL A 26 12.41 29.60 9.41
C VAL A 26 13.59 29.71 10.36
N LEU A 27 13.33 29.72 11.67
CA LEU A 27 14.39 29.73 12.68
C LEU A 27 15.22 28.45 12.56
N LEU A 28 14.58 27.29 12.46
CA LEU A 28 15.29 26.02 12.32
C LEU A 28 16.22 26.04 11.09
N LYS A 29 15.72 26.49 9.93
CA LYS A 29 16.54 26.59 8.72
C LYS A 29 17.77 27.48 8.93
N THR A 30 17.59 28.60 9.62
CA THR A 30 18.69 29.54 9.96
C THR A 30 19.69 28.91 10.92
N LEU A 31 19.23 28.11 11.89
CA LEU A 31 20.10 27.39 12.83
C LEU A 31 20.89 26.27 12.15
N LEU A 32 20.34 25.67 11.09
CA LEU A 32 20.93 24.54 10.38
C LEU A 32 21.95 24.93 9.29
N THR A 33 21.96 26.17 8.82
CA THR A 33 22.86 26.63 7.73
C THR A 33 24.36 26.56 8.05
N ASP A 34 24.76 26.42 9.33
CA ASP A 34 26.16 26.49 9.78
C ASP A 34 26.86 25.11 9.91
N GLN A 35 26.44 24.07 9.16
CA GLN A 35 26.96 22.69 9.28
C GLN A 35 26.94 22.16 10.73
N LYS A 36 25.90 22.50 11.50
CA LYS A 36 25.78 22.04 12.88
C LYS A 36 25.52 20.54 12.93
N ASN A 37 26.09 19.88 13.92
CA ASN A 37 25.77 18.48 14.19
C ASN A 37 24.29 18.36 14.57
N VAL A 38 23.50 17.69 13.73
CA VAL A 38 22.06 17.43 13.97
C VAL A 38 21.81 16.10 14.69
N ASN A 39 22.86 15.32 14.93
CA ASN A 39 22.84 14.04 15.65
C ASN A 39 23.13 14.22 17.14
N ILE A 40 22.56 15.27 17.72
CA ILE A 40 22.57 15.58 19.14
C ILE A 40 21.38 14.94 19.83
N VAL A 41 21.43 14.79 21.15
CA VAL A 41 20.35 14.22 21.94
C VAL A 41 20.02 15.10 23.15
N ASP A 42 18.74 15.17 23.48
CA ASP A 42 18.27 15.85 24.70
C ASP A 42 18.42 14.98 25.96
N GLU A 43 17.90 15.45 27.09
CA GLU A 43 17.91 14.74 28.38
C GLU A 43 17.16 13.40 28.38
N ASN A 44 16.29 13.17 27.39
CA ASN A 44 15.57 11.90 27.18
C ASN A 44 16.27 11.00 26.15
N SER A 45 17.49 11.38 25.75
CA SER A 45 18.24 10.77 24.66
C SER A 45 17.48 10.82 23.32
N MET A 46 16.63 11.82 23.11
CA MET A 46 15.90 12.03 21.87
C MET A 46 16.63 12.96 20.91
N THR A 47 16.66 12.59 19.64
CA THR A 47 17.27 13.42 18.58
C THR A 47 16.28 14.48 18.05
N PRO A 48 16.77 15.57 17.44
CA PRO A 48 15.92 16.51 16.69
C PRO A 48 14.98 15.82 15.70
N LEU A 49 15.48 14.80 14.98
CA LEU A 49 14.70 14.05 14.00
C LEU A 49 13.57 13.25 14.66
N GLN A 50 13.81 12.66 15.82
CA GLN A 50 12.79 11.94 16.59
C GLN A 50 11.71 12.89 17.12
N HIS A 51 12.07 14.08 17.60
CA HIS A 51 11.12 15.13 17.98
C HIS A 51 10.23 15.55 16.82
N ALA A 52 10.83 15.82 15.66
CA ALA A 52 10.10 16.20 14.45
C ALA A 52 9.14 15.10 13.98
N ALA A 53 9.59 13.84 14.01
CA ALA A 53 8.78 12.68 13.68
C ALA A 53 7.62 12.48 14.66
N TYR A 54 7.84 12.66 15.96
CA TYR A 54 6.79 12.56 16.99
C TYR A 54 5.72 13.64 16.82
N LYS A 55 6.11 14.86 16.46
CA LYS A 55 5.18 15.95 16.13
C LYS A 55 4.47 15.76 14.78
N GLY A 56 4.85 14.75 14.00
CA GLY A 56 4.28 14.51 12.67
C GLY A 56 4.58 15.64 11.69
N ASN A 57 5.74 16.29 11.79
CA ASN A 57 6.11 17.41 10.95
C ASN A 57 7.04 16.98 9.81
N ALA A 58 6.46 16.67 8.65
CA ALA A 58 7.19 16.16 7.50
C ALA A 58 8.18 17.19 6.92
N GLU A 59 7.89 18.49 6.99
CA GLU A 59 8.78 19.55 6.51
C GLU A 59 10.07 19.59 7.33
N ILE A 60 9.95 19.61 8.66
CA ILE A 60 11.12 19.59 9.55
C ILE A 60 11.87 18.25 9.45
N VAL A 61 11.17 17.12 9.33
CA VAL A 61 11.81 15.82 9.09
C VAL A 61 12.68 15.89 7.83
N GLN A 62 12.15 16.40 6.71
CA GLN A 62 12.91 16.55 5.48
C GLN A 62 14.12 17.47 5.68
N MET A 63 13.93 18.64 6.31
CA MET A 63 15.03 19.58 6.59
C MET A 63 16.17 18.94 7.38
N LEU A 64 15.86 18.13 8.40
CA LEU A 64 16.87 17.46 9.22
C LEU A 64 17.58 16.34 8.45
N LEU A 65 16.85 15.58 7.62
CA LEU A 65 17.43 14.56 6.75
C LEU A 65 18.38 15.19 5.71
N ASP A 66 18.01 16.33 5.13
CA ASP A 66 18.85 17.09 4.18
C ASP A 66 20.16 17.58 4.83
N GLN A 67 20.18 17.76 6.16
CA GLN A 67 21.38 18.11 6.94
C GLN A 67 22.16 16.88 7.45
N GLY A 68 21.84 15.67 6.98
CA GLY A 68 22.56 14.46 7.33
C GLY A 68 22.20 13.88 8.71
N ALA A 69 20.97 14.12 9.19
CA ALA A 69 20.48 13.42 10.37
C ALA A 69 20.51 11.90 10.15
N ASN A 70 21.11 11.18 11.09
CA ASN A 70 21.16 9.73 11.09
C ASN A 70 19.77 9.18 11.42
N VAL A 71 19.08 8.72 10.38
CA VAL A 71 17.71 8.21 10.45
C VAL A 71 17.53 7.04 11.43
N ASN A 72 18.59 6.28 11.67
CA ASN A 72 18.58 5.08 12.52
C ASN A 72 19.23 5.32 13.90
N LEU A 73 19.60 6.56 14.25
CA LEU A 73 20.11 6.88 15.58
C LEU A 73 19.03 6.60 16.64
N CYS A 74 19.39 5.82 17.65
CA CYS A 74 18.46 5.24 18.61
C CYS A 74 19.10 5.18 20.01
N GLU A 75 19.34 6.35 20.59
CA GLU A 75 19.84 6.47 21.97
C GLU A 75 18.72 6.61 23.01
N HIS A 76 17.48 6.82 22.55
CA HIS A 76 16.30 6.91 23.40
C HIS A 76 16.19 5.71 24.35
N GLN A 77 15.90 5.98 25.63
CA GLN A 77 15.85 4.97 26.70
C GLN A 77 14.99 3.72 26.40
N HIS A 78 13.92 3.89 25.62
CA HIS A 78 13.02 2.79 25.23
C HIS A 78 13.28 2.27 23.80
N LYS A 79 14.41 2.63 23.20
CA LYS A 79 14.83 2.22 21.84
C LYS A 79 13.81 2.59 20.75
N TYR A 80 13.17 3.75 20.87
CA TYR A 80 12.31 4.28 19.82
C TYR A 80 13.18 4.94 18.76
N THR A 81 12.97 4.56 17.50
CA THR A 81 13.58 5.23 16.34
C THR A 81 12.67 6.35 15.84
N ALA A 82 13.18 7.22 14.96
CA ALA A 82 12.36 8.24 14.31
C ALA A 82 11.14 7.63 13.60
N LEU A 83 11.28 6.44 12.99
CA LEU A 83 10.17 5.76 12.31
C LEU A 83 9.09 5.29 13.29
N HIS A 84 9.44 4.86 14.51
CA HIS A 84 8.45 4.55 15.53
C HIS A 84 7.62 5.78 15.90
N PHE A 85 8.28 6.93 16.10
CA PHE A 85 7.60 8.18 16.42
C PHE A 85 6.74 8.70 15.27
N ALA A 86 7.20 8.56 14.02
CA ALA A 86 6.38 8.88 12.85
C ALA A 86 5.13 7.99 12.79
N GLY A 87 5.28 6.68 13.05
CA GLY A 87 4.16 5.75 13.16
C GLY A 87 3.15 6.15 14.23
N LEU A 88 3.63 6.58 15.41
CA LEU A 88 2.79 7.09 16.52
C LEU A 88 2.11 8.42 16.22
N SER A 89 2.72 9.29 15.41
CA SER A 89 2.15 10.60 15.05
C SER A 89 0.98 10.50 14.07
N GLY A 90 0.90 9.40 13.33
CA GLY A 90 -0.07 9.21 12.24
C GLY A 90 0.27 9.96 10.95
N ASN A 91 1.43 10.64 10.89
CA ASN A 91 1.86 11.31 9.67
C ASN A 91 2.55 10.32 8.70
N VAL A 92 1.87 10.06 7.59
CA VAL A 92 2.33 9.16 6.53
C VAL A 92 3.57 9.70 5.81
N ASP A 93 3.63 11.00 5.54
CA ASP A 93 4.75 11.63 4.83
C ASP A 93 6.05 11.53 5.64
N CYS A 94 5.98 11.71 6.97
CA CYS A 94 7.11 11.44 7.85
C CYS A 94 7.61 9.99 7.71
N CYS A 95 6.70 9.01 7.68
CA CYS A 95 7.09 7.62 7.49
C CYS A 95 7.78 7.42 6.13
N ILE A 96 7.23 7.99 5.05
CA ILE A 96 7.82 7.92 3.70
C ILE A 96 9.22 8.52 3.68
N TYR A 97 9.41 9.75 4.17
CA TYR A 97 10.70 10.43 4.14
C TYR A 97 11.76 9.67 4.94
N LEU A 98 11.40 9.15 6.11
CA LEU A 98 12.32 8.34 6.92
C LEU A 98 12.68 7.03 6.20
N LEU A 99 11.72 6.32 5.62
CA LEU A 99 11.96 5.08 4.87
C LEU A 99 12.85 5.32 3.64
N LEU A 100 12.59 6.39 2.88
CA LEU A 100 13.42 6.80 1.74
C LEU A 100 14.84 7.17 2.16
N ALA A 101 15.02 7.71 3.36
CA ALA A 101 16.33 7.97 3.95
C ALA A 101 17.02 6.73 4.54
N GLY A 102 16.41 5.54 4.43
CA GLY A 102 16.99 4.28 4.89
C GLY A 102 16.63 3.89 6.32
N ALA A 103 15.52 4.38 6.87
CA ALA A 103 15.00 3.90 8.15
C ALA A 103 14.71 2.39 8.09
N LYS A 104 15.22 1.64 9.07
CA LYS A 104 14.89 0.22 9.22
C LYS A 104 13.47 0.06 9.75
N SER A 105 12.64 -0.73 9.06
CA SER A 105 11.22 -0.92 9.39
C SER A 105 10.95 -2.09 10.34
N ASP A 106 11.94 -2.94 10.57
CA ASP A 106 11.87 -4.20 11.33
C ASP A 106 12.48 -4.09 12.74
N VAL A 107 13.17 -2.98 13.04
CA VAL A 107 13.73 -2.71 14.37
C VAL A 107 12.65 -2.69 15.43
N THR A 108 12.93 -3.30 16.58
CA THR A 108 12.00 -3.34 17.71
C THR A 108 12.45 -2.43 18.85
N ASN A 109 11.48 -1.75 19.46
CA ASN A 109 11.69 -0.98 20.68
C ASN A 109 11.87 -1.90 21.93
N SER A 110 11.99 -1.32 23.12
CA SER A 110 12.22 -2.09 24.36
C SER A 110 11.08 -3.03 24.76
N VAL A 111 9.89 -2.90 24.16
CA VAL A 111 8.73 -3.80 24.39
C VAL A 111 8.52 -4.78 23.23
N GLY A 112 9.51 -4.91 22.34
CA GLY A 112 9.47 -5.87 21.23
C GLY A 112 8.52 -5.49 20.10
N ARG A 113 8.21 -4.19 19.93
CA ARG A 113 7.28 -3.71 18.90
C ARG A 113 8.01 -2.98 17.78
N THR A 114 7.62 -3.24 16.54
CA THR A 114 8.11 -2.52 15.36
C THR A 114 7.39 -1.16 15.18
N PRO A 115 7.91 -0.26 14.34
CA PRO A 115 7.23 1.00 14.01
C PRO A 115 5.80 0.81 13.50
N SER A 116 5.57 -0.16 12.61
CA SER A 116 4.22 -0.43 12.09
C SER A 116 3.29 -0.98 13.17
N GLN A 117 3.78 -1.80 14.10
CA GLN A 117 2.98 -2.26 15.24
C GLN A 117 2.63 -1.12 16.21
N MET A 118 3.53 -0.15 16.40
CA MET A 118 3.21 1.05 17.18
C MET A 118 2.17 1.93 16.49
N ALA A 119 2.25 2.10 15.17
CA ALA A 119 1.21 2.78 14.39
C ALA A 119 -0.14 2.07 14.50
N ALA A 120 -0.14 0.72 14.47
CA ALA A 120 -1.35 -0.07 14.64
C ALA A 120 -1.97 0.09 16.05
N PHE A 121 -1.13 0.15 17.09
CA PHE A 121 -1.57 0.32 18.49
C PHE A 121 -2.40 1.60 18.69
N VAL A 122 -2.08 2.68 17.97
CA VAL A 122 -2.82 3.96 18.01
C VAL A 122 -3.83 4.13 16.85
N GLY A 123 -4.07 3.07 16.06
CA GLY A 123 -5.06 3.09 14.97
C GLY A 123 -4.65 3.86 13.70
N HIS A 124 -3.36 4.12 13.49
CA HIS A 124 -2.85 4.83 12.32
C HIS A 124 -2.62 3.90 11.12
N HIS A 125 -3.71 3.35 10.59
CA HIS A 125 -3.67 2.31 9.56
C HIS A 125 -2.95 2.71 8.26
N ASN A 126 -2.97 3.99 7.87
CA ASN A 126 -2.24 4.44 6.69
C ASN A 126 -0.73 4.42 6.90
N CYS A 127 -0.24 4.67 8.13
CA CYS A 127 1.17 4.48 8.47
C CYS A 127 1.53 2.99 8.48
N VAL A 128 0.66 2.13 9.04
CA VAL A 128 0.85 0.67 9.00
C VAL A 128 1.02 0.18 7.56
N ALA A 129 0.07 0.53 6.69
CA ALA A 129 0.10 0.16 5.29
C ALA A 129 1.38 0.69 4.61
N THR A 130 1.71 1.96 4.81
CA THR A 130 2.91 2.58 4.21
C THR A 130 4.20 1.88 4.63
N ILE A 131 4.38 1.62 5.92
CA ILE A 131 5.59 0.97 6.44
C ILE A 131 5.67 -0.48 5.96
N ASN A 132 4.58 -1.24 6.05
CA ASN A 132 4.58 -2.66 5.66
C ASN A 132 4.71 -2.87 4.15
N ASN A 133 4.30 -1.89 3.33
CA ASN A 133 4.34 -1.96 1.88
C ASN A 133 5.59 -1.28 1.28
N TYR A 134 6.50 -0.80 2.12
CA TYR A 134 7.71 -0.15 1.64
C TYR A 134 8.65 -1.15 0.98
N VAL A 135 9.14 -0.78 -0.20
CA VAL A 135 10.14 -1.53 -0.94
C VAL A 135 11.30 -0.58 -1.21
N PRO A 136 12.52 -0.85 -0.71
CA PRO A 136 13.70 -0.09 -1.09
C PRO A 136 13.88 -0.06 -2.61
N LYS A 137 14.25 1.09 -3.16
CA LYS A 137 14.42 1.28 -4.61
C LYS A 137 15.48 0.33 -5.20
N GLU A 138 16.54 0.09 -4.45
CA GLU A 138 17.58 -0.91 -4.77
C GLU A 138 17.02 -2.32 -5.02
N ASN A 139 15.91 -2.71 -4.38
CA ASN A 139 15.27 -4.00 -4.62
C ASN A 139 14.62 -4.11 -6.00
N VAL A 140 14.34 -2.97 -6.64
CA VAL A 140 13.87 -2.90 -8.03
C VAL A 140 15.05 -2.77 -8.99
N ASP A 141 16.04 -1.96 -8.63
CA ASP A 141 17.15 -1.62 -9.54
C ASP A 141 18.01 -2.84 -9.91
N ILE A 142 18.06 -3.87 -9.06
CA ILE A 142 18.73 -5.15 -9.39
C ILE A 142 18.17 -5.82 -10.66
N PHE A 143 16.91 -5.57 -11.03
CA PHE A 143 16.29 -6.15 -12.23
C PHE A 143 16.64 -5.37 -13.50
N THR A 144 17.25 -4.20 -13.37
CA THR A 144 17.66 -3.33 -14.48
C THR A 144 19.09 -3.57 -14.95
N ILE A 145 19.79 -4.52 -14.32
CA ILE A 145 21.18 -4.86 -14.61
C ILE A 145 21.20 -6.18 -15.39
N ALA A 146 21.94 -6.21 -16.49
CA ALA A 146 22.14 -7.43 -17.26
C ALA A 146 23.06 -8.39 -16.49
N THR A 147 22.68 -9.67 -16.42
CA THR A 147 23.48 -10.72 -15.78
C THR A 147 23.89 -11.77 -16.81
N ASP A 148 25.17 -12.14 -16.85
CA ASP A 148 25.69 -13.29 -17.60
C ASP A 148 25.26 -13.36 -19.08
N GLY A 149 25.24 -12.21 -19.76
CA GLY A 149 24.88 -12.12 -21.18
C GLY A 149 23.38 -12.24 -21.50
N LYS A 150 22.51 -12.21 -20.47
CA LYS A 150 21.05 -12.10 -20.64
C LYS A 150 20.60 -10.64 -20.60
N ASP A 151 19.53 -10.35 -21.33
CA ASP A 151 18.84 -9.06 -21.27
C ASP A 151 18.33 -8.78 -19.84
N THR A 152 18.18 -7.50 -19.51
CA THR A 152 17.63 -7.04 -18.23
C THR A 152 16.22 -7.54 -18.02
N GLU A 153 15.84 -7.87 -16.78
CA GLU A 153 14.48 -8.28 -16.45
C GLU A 153 13.48 -7.11 -16.46
N LEU A 154 13.97 -5.89 -16.23
CA LEU A 154 13.20 -4.65 -16.29
C LEU A 154 13.98 -3.56 -17.02
N PRO A 155 13.42 -2.88 -18.02
CA PRO A 155 14.06 -1.71 -18.61
C PRO A 155 14.31 -0.60 -17.58
N ALA A 156 15.54 -0.08 -17.52
CA ALA A 156 15.91 0.92 -16.51
C ALA A 156 15.00 2.17 -16.50
N PHE A 157 14.55 2.62 -17.68
CA PHE A 157 13.73 3.82 -17.82
C PHE A 157 12.31 3.68 -17.23
N ILE A 158 11.81 2.45 -17.00
CA ILE A 158 10.51 2.22 -16.33
C ILE A 158 10.65 1.87 -14.85
N ALA A 159 11.88 1.74 -14.33
CA ALA A 159 12.11 1.27 -12.97
C ALA A 159 11.49 2.19 -11.90
N ASP A 160 11.44 3.50 -12.13
CA ASP A 160 10.81 4.45 -11.22
C ASP A 160 9.29 4.35 -11.23
N SER A 161 8.70 4.21 -12.43
CA SER A 161 7.27 3.94 -12.60
C SER A 161 6.88 2.64 -11.92
N PHE A 162 7.68 1.58 -12.09
CA PHE A 162 7.44 0.27 -11.49
C PHE A 162 7.57 0.32 -9.96
N HIS A 163 8.59 1.01 -9.44
CA HIS A 163 8.75 1.22 -8.00
C HIS A 163 7.56 1.96 -7.39
N LYS A 164 7.12 3.06 -8.02
CA LYS A 164 5.90 3.79 -7.61
C LYS A 164 4.65 2.91 -7.64
N PHE A 165 4.55 2.02 -8.63
CA PHE A 165 3.45 1.07 -8.77
C PHE A 165 3.38 0.07 -7.62
N ILE A 166 4.49 -0.59 -7.28
CA ILE A 166 4.51 -1.62 -6.23
C ILE A 166 4.39 -1.03 -4.82
N MET A 167 4.73 0.25 -4.62
CA MET A 167 4.56 0.95 -3.35
C MET A 167 3.10 1.33 -3.04
N GLN A 168 2.18 1.27 -4.02
CA GLN A 168 0.79 1.66 -3.79
C GLN A 168 0.12 0.74 -2.76
N VAL A 169 -0.66 1.34 -1.85
CA VAL A 169 -1.42 0.62 -0.80
C VAL A 169 -2.86 0.32 -1.23
N ASN A 170 -3.41 1.09 -2.18
CA ASN A 170 -4.75 0.83 -2.71
C ASN A 170 -4.71 -0.35 -3.70
N ILE A 171 -5.13 -1.51 -3.21
CA ILE A 171 -5.14 -2.78 -3.95
C ILE A 171 -6.43 -3.00 -4.74
N HIS A 172 -7.37 -2.05 -4.80
CA HIS A 172 -8.59 -2.24 -5.57
C HIS A 172 -8.24 -2.54 -7.05
N PRO A 173 -8.79 -3.61 -7.69
CA PRO A 173 -8.33 -4.04 -9.01
C PRO A 173 -8.33 -2.91 -10.05
N VAL A 174 -9.38 -2.09 -10.08
CA VAL A 174 -9.46 -0.93 -10.99
C VAL A 174 -8.38 0.13 -10.71
N LYS A 175 -8.01 0.36 -9.44
CA LYS A 175 -6.92 1.29 -9.11
C LYS A 175 -5.58 0.77 -9.62
N VAL A 176 -5.32 -0.53 -9.45
CA VAL A 176 -4.10 -1.19 -9.94
C VAL A 176 -3.97 -0.99 -11.46
N VAL A 177 -5.05 -1.22 -12.23
CA VAL A 177 -5.06 -0.97 -13.68
C VAL A 177 -4.89 0.51 -14.03
N LEU A 178 -5.55 1.41 -13.31
CA LEU A 178 -5.37 2.86 -13.52
C LEU A 178 -3.92 3.30 -13.29
N ASN A 179 -3.24 2.74 -12.29
CA ASN A 179 -1.85 3.05 -12.02
C ASN A 179 -0.92 2.55 -13.13
N ILE A 180 -1.17 1.35 -13.66
CA ILE A 180 -0.44 0.81 -14.83
C ILE A 180 -0.62 1.73 -16.05
N HIS A 181 -1.83 2.24 -16.29
CA HIS A 181 -2.09 3.17 -17.38
C HIS A 181 -1.42 4.54 -17.16
N ASN A 182 -1.36 5.03 -15.91
CA ASN A 182 -0.91 6.38 -15.61
C ASN A 182 0.61 6.51 -15.43
N TYR A 183 1.30 5.43 -15.06
CA TYR A 183 2.75 5.44 -14.90
C TYR A 183 3.44 5.12 -16.21
N VAL A 184 4.42 5.96 -16.56
CA VAL A 184 5.11 5.95 -17.84
C VAL A 184 5.74 4.59 -18.11
N GLY A 185 5.42 4.01 -19.27
CA GLY A 185 6.03 2.79 -19.81
C GLY A 185 5.48 1.46 -19.28
N LEU A 186 4.65 1.44 -18.23
CA LEU A 186 4.18 0.17 -17.65
C LEU A 186 3.22 -0.58 -18.58
N GLY A 187 2.35 0.14 -19.31
CA GLY A 187 1.39 -0.46 -20.24
C GLY A 187 2.02 -1.10 -21.48
N GLU A 188 3.21 -0.64 -21.85
CA GLU A 188 4.01 -1.15 -22.96
C GLU A 188 4.82 -2.38 -22.54
N HIS A 189 5.29 -2.43 -21.30
CA HIS A 189 6.18 -3.47 -20.75
C HIS A 189 5.47 -4.39 -19.73
N LEU A 190 4.21 -4.75 -19.98
CA LEU A 190 3.42 -5.61 -19.09
C LEU A 190 4.07 -6.99 -18.85
N PRO A 191 4.64 -7.69 -19.87
CA PRO A 191 5.31 -8.98 -19.63
C PRO A 191 6.49 -8.89 -18.67
N GLU A 192 7.33 -7.87 -18.81
CA GLU A 192 8.49 -7.59 -17.95
C GLU A 192 8.01 -7.25 -16.53
N CYS A 193 7.01 -6.38 -16.40
CA CYS A 193 6.40 -6.06 -15.10
C CYS A 193 5.87 -7.32 -14.41
N LYS A 194 5.15 -8.19 -15.13
CA LYS A 194 4.61 -9.44 -14.59
C LYS A 194 5.72 -10.37 -14.11
N LYS A 195 6.74 -10.57 -14.94
CA LYS A 195 7.89 -11.42 -14.62
C LYS A 195 8.64 -10.93 -13.38
N VAL A 196 8.90 -9.63 -13.28
CA VAL A 196 9.57 -9.05 -12.12
C VAL A 196 8.72 -9.21 -10.85
N LEU A 197 7.41 -9.00 -10.91
CA LEU A 197 6.52 -9.25 -9.76
C LEU A 197 6.56 -10.71 -9.30
N GLU A 198 6.60 -11.68 -10.22
CA GLU A 198 6.75 -13.11 -9.89
C GLU A 198 8.11 -13.40 -9.23
N LEU A 199 9.20 -12.85 -9.77
CA LEU A 199 10.54 -12.97 -9.18
C LEU A 199 10.60 -12.34 -7.78
N MET A 200 9.99 -11.17 -7.59
CA MET A 200 9.90 -10.52 -6.28
C MET A 200 9.08 -11.36 -5.30
N CYS A 201 7.95 -11.92 -5.74
CA CYS A 201 7.13 -12.84 -4.94
C CYS A 201 7.95 -14.04 -4.45
N GLU A 202 8.69 -14.70 -5.35
CA GLU A 202 9.55 -15.82 -4.97
C GLU A 202 10.68 -15.41 -4.03
N LYS A 203 11.30 -14.26 -4.29
CA LYS A 203 12.42 -13.75 -3.48
C LYS A 203 11.98 -13.52 -2.04
N GLU A 204 10.80 -12.94 -1.81
CA GLU A 204 10.26 -12.73 -0.45
C GLU A 204 10.02 -14.04 0.31
N MET A 205 9.68 -15.13 -0.39
CA MET A 205 9.48 -16.44 0.24
C MET A 205 10.78 -17.22 0.46
N LYS A 206 11.84 -16.92 -0.30
CA LYS A 206 13.14 -17.59 -0.23
C LYS A 206 14.11 -17.00 0.81
N LYS A 207 13.69 -15.99 1.60
CA LYS A 207 14.50 -15.37 2.67
C LYS A 207 14.65 -16.21 3.96
N GLY A 208 14.19 -17.46 3.97
CA GLY A 208 14.28 -18.32 5.15
C GLY A 208 13.45 -17.79 6.32
N ALA A 209 14.07 -17.60 7.49
CA ALA A 209 13.40 -17.11 8.69
C ALA A 209 12.89 -15.65 8.58
N GLU A 210 13.38 -14.90 7.59
CA GLU A 210 12.97 -13.51 7.31
C GLU A 210 12.01 -13.42 6.11
N ASN A 211 11.25 -14.49 5.84
CA ASN A 211 10.29 -14.46 4.76
C ASN A 211 9.19 -13.40 5.01
N ASN A 212 8.73 -12.78 3.93
CA ASN A 212 7.66 -11.79 4.01
C ASN A 212 6.47 -12.28 3.18
N GLU A 213 5.65 -13.14 3.79
CA GLU A 213 4.47 -13.72 3.16
C GLU A 213 3.49 -12.64 2.65
N THR A 214 3.42 -11.51 3.36
CA THR A 214 2.55 -10.38 3.01
C THR A 214 2.99 -9.72 1.70
N MET A 215 4.27 -9.39 1.58
CA MET A 215 4.81 -8.80 0.35
C MET A 215 4.85 -9.80 -0.79
N ALA A 216 5.15 -11.07 -0.51
CA ALA A 216 5.05 -12.14 -1.51
C ALA A 216 3.65 -12.20 -2.12
N PHE A 217 2.62 -12.27 -1.26
CA PHE A 217 1.23 -12.29 -1.69
C PHE A 217 0.84 -11.01 -2.44
N LYS A 218 1.29 -9.83 -1.99
CA LYS A 218 1.07 -8.58 -2.71
C LYS A 218 1.63 -8.62 -4.13
N PHE A 219 2.88 -9.06 -4.30
CA PHE A 219 3.50 -9.14 -5.62
C PHE A 219 2.78 -10.15 -6.51
N HIS A 220 2.36 -11.29 -5.97
CA HIS A 220 1.48 -12.24 -6.67
C HIS A 220 0.17 -11.58 -7.12
N TYR A 221 -0.51 -10.85 -6.24
CA TYR A 221 -1.75 -10.16 -6.58
C TYR A 221 -1.56 -9.13 -7.70
N LEU A 222 -0.52 -8.30 -7.62
CA LEU A 222 -0.20 -7.34 -8.68
C LEU A 222 0.12 -8.07 -10.01
N SER A 223 0.89 -9.16 -9.95
CA SER A 223 1.21 -9.99 -11.13
C SER A 223 -0.06 -10.57 -11.76
N TYR A 224 -1.00 -11.05 -10.94
CA TYR A 224 -2.27 -11.59 -11.37
C TYR A 224 -3.11 -10.55 -12.13
N VAL A 225 -3.20 -9.32 -11.60
CA VAL A 225 -3.88 -8.20 -12.28
C VAL A 225 -3.19 -7.86 -13.59
N VAL A 226 -1.87 -7.73 -13.62
CA VAL A 226 -1.09 -7.48 -14.85
C VAL A 226 -1.35 -8.60 -15.89
N GLY A 227 -1.38 -9.86 -15.45
CA GLY A 227 -1.70 -11.01 -16.28
C GLY A 227 -3.08 -10.92 -16.94
N GLU A 228 -4.09 -10.44 -16.22
CA GLU A 228 -5.43 -10.23 -16.79
C GLU A 228 -5.45 -9.12 -17.84
N ILE A 229 -4.69 -8.03 -17.64
CA ILE A 229 -4.52 -6.96 -18.65
C ILE A 229 -3.87 -7.53 -19.92
N ILE A 230 -2.83 -8.34 -19.78
CA ILE A 230 -2.17 -9.01 -20.91
C ILE A 230 -3.17 -9.89 -21.67
N LYS A 231 -3.98 -10.70 -20.97
CA LYS A 231 -5.03 -11.53 -21.58
C LYS A 231 -6.06 -10.68 -22.33
N ILE A 232 -6.47 -9.53 -21.79
CA ILE A 232 -7.40 -8.61 -22.47
C ILE A 232 -6.76 -8.03 -23.74
N LYS A 233 -5.50 -7.59 -23.68
CA LYS A 233 -4.74 -7.04 -24.82
C LYS A 233 -4.61 -8.07 -25.96
N GLN A 234 -4.30 -9.32 -25.62
CA GLN A 234 -4.22 -10.44 -26.59
C GLN A 234 -5.58 -10.79 -27.21
N LYS A 235 -6.68 -10.68 -26.45
CA LYS A 235 -8.04 -10.88 -26.98
C LYS A 235 -8.44 -9.75 -27.94
N GLN A 236 -8.06 -8.50 -27.66
CA GLN A 236 -8.32 -7.37 -28.56
C GLN A 236 -7.61 -7.53 -29.92
N THR A 237 -6.42 -8.13 -29.97
CA THR A 237 -5.69 -8.35 -31.22
C THR A 237 -6.23 -9.52 -32.05
N THR A 238 -6.95 -10.47 -31.44
CA THR A 238 -7.34 -11.74 -32.07
C THR A 238 -8.81 -11.82 -32.49
N ASN A 239 -9.73 -11.12 -31.83
CA ASN A 239 -11.16 -11.15 -32.19
C ASN A 239 -11.90 -9.97 -31.54
N LYS A 240 -12.61 -9.14 -32.34
CA LYS A 240 -13.87 -8.45 -31.98
C LYS A 240 -14.47 -7.51 -33.05
N THR A 241 -15.76 -7.23 -32.87
CA THR A 241 -16.62 -6.28 -33.59
C THR A 241 -16.19 -4.82 -33.39
N ASP A 242 -16.58 -3.91 -34.30
CA ASP A 242 -16.09 -2.52 -34.36
C ASP A 242 -16.30 -1.68 -33.08
N ASP A 243 -17.25 -2.04 -32.22
CA ASP A 243 -17.55 -1.31 -30.98
C ASP A 243 -16.61 -1.64 -29.82
N GLU A 244 -16.04 -2.85 -29.76
CA GLU A 244 -15.10 -3.21 -28.69
C GLU A 244 -13.65 -2.81 -28.99
N LYS A 245 -13.35 -2.51 -30.27
CA LYS A 245 -12.08 -1.91 -30.70
C LYS A 245 -11.89 -0.46 -30.24
N LYS A 246 -12.99 0.24 -29.90
CA LYS A 246 -12.97 1.66 -29.50
C LYS A 246 -12.68 1.88 -28.01
N LEU A 247 -12.79 0.83 -27.19
CA LEU A 247 -12.60 0.93 -25.74
C LEU A 247 -11.15 0.67 -25.37
N ASP A 248 -10.59 1.54 -24.52
CA ASP A 248 -9.27 1.31 -23.95
C ASP A 248 -9.29 0.12 -22.96
N ILE A 249 -8.11 -0.46 -22.67
CA ILE A 249 -7.97 -1.65 -21.83
C ILE A 249 -8.51 -1.41 -20.41
N THR A 250 -8.29 -0.20 -19.87
CA THR A 250 -8.79 0.19 -18.54
C THR A 250 -10.30 0.17 -18.50
N GLU A 251 -10.97 0.67 -19.54
CA GLU A 251 -12.42 0.67 -19.64
C GLU A 251 -12.99 -0.75 -19.80
N LEU A 252 -12.36 -1.60 -20.61
CA LEU A 252 -12.76 -3.01 -20.73
C LEU A 252 -12.65 -3.75 -19.39
N PHE A 253 -11.51 -3.62 -18.71
CA PHE A 253 -11.30 -4.23 -17.40
C PHE A 253 -12.29 -3.70 -16.37
N THR A 254 -12.47 -2.38 -16.29
CA THR A 254 -13.38 -1.75 -15.32
C THR A 254 -14.82 -2.17 -15.54
N ARG A 255 -15.28 -2.25 -16.80
CA ARG A 255 -16.63 -2.73 -17.13
C ARG A 255 -16.84 -4.18 -16.70
N LYS A 256 -15.83 -5.05 -16.84
CA LYS A 256 -15.89 -6.44 -16.39
C LYS A 256 -15.96 -6.53 -14.87
N ILE A 257 -15.02 -5.88 -14.16
CA ILE A 257 -14.88 -5.99 -12.70
C ILE A 257 -16.02 -5.32 -11.94
N LEU A 258 -16.52 -4.16 -12.41
CA LEU A 258 -17.59 -3.42 -11.75
C LEU A 258 -18.98 -3.80 -12.25
N LYS A 259 -19.14 -4.93 -12.96
CA LYS A 259 -20.44 -5.37 -13.43
C LYS A 259 -21.29 -5.81 -12.23
N PRO A 260 -22.42 -5.12 -11.95
CA PRO A 260 -23.30 -5.50 -10.86
C PRO A 260 -24.05 -6.79 -11.22
N GLY A 261 -24.03 -7.75 -10.30
CA GLY A 261 -24.85 -8.95 -10.26
C GLY A 261 -26.22 -8.69 -9.65
N ARG A 262 -26.80 -9.70 -8.99
CA ARG A 262 -28.08 -9.52 -8.30
C ARG A 262 -27.91 -8.56 -7.11
N GLN A 263 -28.91 -7.69 -6.90
CA GLN A 263 -28.92 -6.70 -5.80
C GLN A 263 -27.71 -5.73 -5.77
N GLY A 264 -26.95 -5.62 -6.86
CA GLY A 264 -25.81 -4.69 -6.95
C GLY A 264 -24.46 -5.26 -6.51
N VAL A 265 -24.43 -6.54 -6.11
CA VAL A 265 -23.21 -7.24 -5.68
C VAL A 265 -22.20 -7.37 -6.82
N LEU A 266 -20.91 -7.16 -6.54
CA LEU A 266 -19.83 -7.25 -7.54
C LEU A 266 -19.27 -8.67 -7.65
N GLU A 267 -20.10 -9.63 -8.06
CA GLU A 267 -19.74 -11.06 -8.18
C GLU A 267 -18.46 -11.31 -9.00
N PHE A 268 -18.25 -10.53 -10.08
CA PHE A 268 -17.04 -10.64 -10.90
C PHE A 268 -15.76 -10.18 -10.19
N MET A 269 -15.84 -9.14 -9.36
CA MET A 269 -14.71 -8.70 -8.55
C MET A 269 -14.39 -9.75 -7.48
N GLU A 270 -15.44 -10.27 -6.83
CA GLU A 270 -15.30 -11.31 -5.81
C GLU A 270 -14.60 -12.56 -6.39
N GLY A 271 -15.12 -13.09 -7.49
CA GLY A 271 -14.55 -14.25 -8.16
C GLY A 271 -13.11 -14.00 -8.64
N PHE A 272 -12.84 -12.82 -9.23
CA PHE A 272 -11.49 -12.44 -9.67
C PHE A 272 -10.47 -12.46 -8.53
N ILE A 273 -10.84 -11.96 -7.35
CA ILE A 273 -9.94 -11.96 -6.18
C ILE A 273 -9.78 -13.38 -5.62
N LYS A 274 -10.87 -14.15 -5.52
CA LYS A 274 -10.80 -15.55 -5.04
C LYS A 274 -9.94 -16.43 -5.96
N ASP A 275 -10.03 -16.24 -7.28
CA ASP A 275 -9.15 -16.92 -8.23
C ASP A 275 -7.69 -16.51 -8.05
N CYS A 276 -7.40 -15.23 -7.80
CA CYS A 276 -6.06 -14.80 -7.47
C CYS A 276 -5.51 -15.53 -6.23
N VAL A 277 -6.31 -15.65 -5.17
CA VAL A 277 -5.92 -16.40 -3.96
C VAL A 277 -5.65 -17.86 -4.31
N ARG A 278 -6.55 -18.50 -5.05
CA ARG A 278 -6.42 -19.92 -5.48
C ARG A 278 -5.14 -20.19 -6.27
N GLU A 279 -4.70 -19.24 -7.09
CA GLU A 279 -3.48 -19.32 -7.89
C GLU A 279 -2.19 -19.00 -7.11
N PHE A 280 -2.28 -18.60 -5.83
CA PHE A 280 -1.08 -18.32 -5.03
C PHE A 280 -0.22 -19.58 -4.85
N PRO A 281 1.07 -19.56 -5.23
CA PRO A 281 1.90 -20.77 -5.25
C PRO A 281 2.28 -21.29 -3.85
N PHE A 282 2.34 -20.42 -2.84
CA PHE A 282 2.82 -20.77 -1.49
C PHE A 282 1.69 -21.10 -0.52
N ARG A 283 0.99 -22.21 -0.80
CA ARG A 283 -0.20 -22.65 -0.04
C ARG A 283 0.08 -23.01 1.42
N GLU A 284 1.33 -23.33 1.74
CA GLU A 284 1.74 -23.64 3.12
C GLU A 284 1.93 -22.41 4.01
N SER A 285 1.94 -21.21 3.43
CA SER A 285 2.11 -19.96 4.19
C SER A 285 0.97 -19.74 5.17
N ASN A 286 1.30 -19.18 6.34
CA ASN A 286 0.30 -18.87 7.37
C ASN A 286 -0.71 -17.84 6.84
N LEU A 287 -0.23 -16.84 6.09
CA LEU A 287 -1.07 -15.83 5.47
C LEU A 287 -2.10 -16.44 4.51
N PHE A 288 -1.69 -17.37 3.65
CA PHE A 288 -2.62 -18.03 2.73
C PHE A 288 -3.74 -18.74 3.50
N ARG A 289 -3.39 -19.52 4.53
CA ARG A 289 -4.38 -20.23 5.35
C ARG A 289 -5.36 -19.26 6.03
N GLN A 290 -4.87 -18.12 6.55
CA GLN A 290 -5.71 -17.08 7.15
C GLN A 290 -6.65 -16.40 6.14
N ILE A 291 -6.17 -16.10 4.94
CA ILE A 291 -6.99 -15.54 3.86
C ILE A 291 -8.08 -16.54 3.48
N VAL A 292 -7.72 -17.80 3.24
CA VAL A 292 -8.68 -18.85 2.86
C VAL A 292 -9.75 -19.03 3.94
N ALA A 293 -9.36 -19.17 5.21
CA ALA A 293 -10.31 -19.29 6.32
C ALA A 293 -11.29 -18.11 6.40
N SER A 294 -10.82 -16.89 6.11
CA SER A 294 -11.67 -15.69 6.11
C SER A 294 -12.65 -15.64 4.93
N LEU A 295 -12.28 -16.22 3.79
CA LEU A 295 -13.09 -16.24 2.56
C LEU A 295 -14.12 -17.38 2.52
N THR A 296 -13.92 -18.43 3.31
CA THR A 296 -14.76 -19.65 3.30
C THR A 296 -15.49 -19.91 4.61
N GLY A 297 -15.39 -19.03 5.61
CA GLY A 297 -16.11 -19.15 6.88
C GLY A 297 -17.62 -18.95 6.74
N ASP A 298 -18.36 -19.12 7.85
CA ASP A 298 -19.83 -19.09 7.88
C ASP A 298 -20.46 -17.75 7.45
N ASN A 299 -19.70 -16.65 7.61
CA ASN A 299 -20.08 -15.32 7.14
C ASN A 299 -18.88 -14.63 6.51
N PRO A 300 -18.53 -14.95 5.25
CA PRO A 300 -17.29 -14.51 4.66
C PRO A 300 -17.33 -13.00 4.41
N ALA A 301 -16.28 -12.31 4.87
CA ALA A 301 -16.08 -10.91 4.50
C ALA A 301 -15.79 -10.82 2.98
N GLY A 302 -16.20 -9.71 2.35
CA GLY A 302 -15.95 -9.51 0.91
C GLY A 302 -14.46 -9.63 0.59
N ALA A 303 -14.13 -10.29 -0.53
CA ALA A 303 -12.76 -10.72 -0.81
C ALA A 303 -11.75 -9.57 -0.87
N LEU A 304 -12.17 -8.40 -1.37
CA LEU A 304 -11.33 -7.20 -1.36
C LEU A 304 -10.98 -6.73 0.06
N ASN A 305 -11.91 -6.84 1.02
CA ASN A 305 -11.67 -6.45 2.41
C ASN A 305 -10.70 -7.42 3.08
N VAL A 306 -10.87 -8.73 2.87
CA VAL A 306 -9.93 -9.75 3.35
C VAL A 306 -8.53 -9.50 2.80
N LEU A 307 -8.43 -9.26 1.49
CA LEU A 307 -7.14 -9.00 0.85
C LEU A 307 -6.49 -7.71 1.33
N SER A 308 -7.28 -6.66 1.53
CA SER A 308 -6.80 -5.38 2.03
C SER A 308 -6.27 -5.52 3.46
N ALA A 309 -6.99 -6.25 4.32
CA ALA A 309 -6.53 -6.51 5.69
C ALA A 309 -5.25 -7.36 5.72
N ALA A 310 -5.13 -8.35 4.83
CA ALA A 310 -3.94 -9.19 4.69
C ALA A 310 -2.71 -8.37 4.24
N ILE A 311 -2.85 -7.49 3.23
CA ILE A 311 -1.72 -6.75 2.64
C ILE A 311 -1.38 -5.46 3.42
N ASN A 312 -2.39 -4.72 3.88
CA ASN A 312 -2.22 -3.40 4.49
C ASN A 312 -2.29 -3.43 6.01
N GLY A 313 -2.58 -4.60 6.61
CA GLY A 313 -2.87 -4.75 8.02
C GLY A 313 -4.35 -4.52 8.34
N GLN A 314 -4.79 -5.07 9.47
CA GLN A 314 -6.16 -4.92 9.93
C GLN A 314 -6.50 -3.45 10.20
N ARG A 315 -7.66 -3.06 9.70
CA ARG A 315 -8.27 -1.76 9.98
C ARG A 315 -9.34 -1.95 11.04
N GLY A 316 -9.42 -1.02 11.99
CA GLY A 316 -10.52 -0.93 12.93
C GLY A 316 -11.79 -0.41 12.25
N PHE A 317 -12.55 0.44 12.94
CA PHE A 317 -13.80 1.01 12.44
C PHE A 317 -13.57 1.83 11.15
N ILE A 318 -14.32 1.50 10.09
CA ILE A 318 -14.32 2.22 8.78
C ILE A 318 -15.47 3.22 8.71
N ASP A 319 -16.23 3.33 9.80
CA ASP A 319 -17.47 4.10 9.87
C ASP A 319 -17.20 5.57 9.50
N ASN A 320 -17.63 5.96 8.30
CA ASN A 320 -17.55 7.29 7.67
C ASN A 320 -16.42 7.57 6.66
N ALA A 321 -15.58 6.60 6.28
CA ALA A 321 -14.63 6.84 5.18
C ALA A 321 -15.33 6.87 3.81
N SER A 322 -15.45 8.05 3.19
CA SER A 322 -15.98 8.17 1.82
C SER A 322 -15.02 7.50 0.82
N MET A 323 -15.46 6.45 0.14
CA MET A 323 -14.64 5.75 -0.85
C MET A 323 -15.14 5.97 -2.28
N CYS A 324 -14.21 6.00 -3.23
CA CYS A 324 -14.55 6.05 -4.63
C CYS A 324 -15.18 4.72 -5.06
N SER A 325 -16.41 4.77 -5.57
CA SER A 325 -17.13 3.57 -6.02
C SER A 325 -16.59 2.94 -7.31
N THR A 326 -15.43 3.40 -7.81
CA THR A 326 -14.77 2.90 -9.01
C THR A 326 -13.45 2.23 -8.70
N CYS A 327 -12.63 2.87 -7.87
CA CYS A 327 -11.25 2.46 -7.61
C CYS A 327 -10.94 2.32 -6.12
N GLY A 328 -11.93 2.44 -5.23
CA GLY A 328 -11.74 2.32 -3.79
C GLY A 328 -10.90 3.42 -3.15
N GLU A 329 -10.52 4.47 -3.88
CA GLU A 329 -9.75 5.59 -3.33
C GLU A 329 -10.47 6.24 -2.15
N GLU A 330 -9.76 6.44 -1.06
CA GLU A 330 -10.31 7.06 0.15
C GLU A 330 -10.55 8.56 -0.04
N LYS A 331 -11.38 9.14 0.83
CA LYS A 331 -11.69 10.57 0.85
C LYS A 331 -12.18 11.10 -0.50
N ALA A 332 -12.96 10.29 -1.22
CA ALA A 332 -13.51 10.65 -2.53
C ALA A 332 -14.40 11.92 -2.44
N PRO A 333 -13.98 13.06 -3.03
CA PRO A 333 -14.59 14.35 -2.73
C PRO A 333 -15.87 14.61 -3.54
N LYS A 334 -16.09 13.90 -4.66
CA LYS A 334 -17.18 14.22 -5.59
C LYS A 334 -18.33 13.23 -5.46
N LYS A 335 -19.50 13.71 -5.05
CA LYS A 335 -20.76 12.95 -5.06
C LYS A 335 -21.43 13.03 -6.43
N CYS A 336 -22.09 11.96 -6.86
CA CYS A 336 -22.95 11.96 -8.03
C CYS A 336 -24.03 13.03 -7.87
N SER A 337 -24.17 13.92 -8.87
CA SER A 337 -25.11 15.05 -8.80
C SER A 337 -26.57 14.63 -8.71
N LYS A 338 -26.91 13.43 -9.17
CA LYS A 338 -28.28 12.90 -9.20
C LYS A 338 -28.65 12.13 -7.93
N CYS A 339 -27.94 11.05 -7.62
CA CYS A 339 -28.29 10.21 -6.47
C CYS A 339 -27.70 10.68 -5.14
N LYS A 340 -26.61 11.48 -5.15
CA LYS A 340 -25.85 11.91 -3.95
C LYS A 340 -25.24 10.79 -3.08
N VAL A 341 -25.52 9.51 -3.40
CA VAL A 341 -24.99 8.31 -2.72
C VAL A 341 -23.59 7.95 -3.22
N VAL A 342 -23.44 7.76 -4.54
CA VAL A 342 -22.18 7.29 -5.14
C VAL A 342 -21.13 8.40 -5.17
N GLN A 343 -19.88 8.06 -4.83
CA GLN A 343 -18.75 8.99 -4.76
C GLN A 343 -17.60 8.62 -5.70
N TYR A 344 -16.85 9.62 -6.13
CA TYR A 344 -15.74 9.50 -7.06
C TYR A 344 -14.55 10.35 -6.62
N CYS A 345 -13.33 9.83 -6.77
CA CYS A 345 -12.10 10.60 -6.55
C CYS A 345 -11.94 11.70 -7.62
N ASP A 346 -12.28 11.39 -8.87
CA ASP A 346 -12.14 12.30 -10.01
C ASP A 346 -13.18 12.05 -11.11
N ARG A 347 -13.07 12.81 -12.21
CA ARG A 347 -13.97 12.73 -13.37
C ARG A 347 -13.75 11.45 -14.19
N ASN A 348 -12.54 10.90 -14.21
CA ASN A 348 -12.24 9.68 -14.97
C ASN A 348 -12.89 8.45 -14.31
N CYS A 349 -12.80 8.32 -12.98
CA CYS A 349 -13.49 7.28 -12.23
C CYS A 349 -15.01 7.37 -12.43
N GLN A 350 -15.57 8.58 -12.37
CA GLN A 350 -16.98 8.80 -12.71
C GLN A 350 -17.31 8.30 -14.11
N ARG A 351 -16.51 8.65 -15.12
CA ARG A 351 -16.70 8.21 -16.52
C ARG A 351 -16.68 6.68 -16.64
N LEU A 352 -15.69 6.02 -16.05
CA LEU A 352 -15.50 4.57 -16.12
C LEU A 352 -16.66 3.79 -15.48
N HIS A 353 -17.14 4.24 -14.31
CA HIS A 353 -18.25 3.58 -13.62
C HIS A 353 -19.63 3.99 -14.17
N TRP A 354 -19.73 5.11 -14.89
CA TRP A 354 -21.01 5.63 -15.39
C TRP A 354 -21.81 4.62 -16.23
N HIS A 355 -21.13 3.74 -16.97
CA HIS A 355 -21.76 2.69 -17.76
C HIS A 355 -22.76 1.85 -16.93
N TRP A 356 -22.36 1.47 -15.71
CA TRP A 356 -23.20 0.71 -14.77
C TRP A 356 -24.06 1.63 -13.93
N HIS A 357 -23.46 2.68 -13.36
CA HIS A 357 -24.17 3.56 -12.43
C HIS A 357 -25.41 4.21 -13.05
N LYS A 358 -25.39 4.63 -14.32
CA LYS A 358 -26.54 5.28 -14.98
C LYS A 358 -27.83 4.46 -14.94
N LYS A 359 -27.72 3.13 -14.90
CA LYS A 359 -28.85 2.19 -14.85
C LYS A 359 -29.48 2.10 -13.45
N ALA A 360 -28.68 2.32 -12.41
CA ALA A 360 -29.10 2.24 -11.00
C ALA A 360 -29.32 3.61 -10.34
N CYS A 361 -28.80 4.69 -10.94
CA CYS A 361 -28.72 6.02 -10.35
C CYS A 361 -30.07 6.54 -9.83
N ALA A 362 -31.14 6.40 -10.62
CA ALA A 362 -32.47 6.84 -10.22
C ALA A 362 -33.02 6.06 -9.02
N LYS A 363 -32.78 4.74 -8.97
CA LYS A 363 -33.18 3.88 -7.85
C LYS A 363 -32.45 4.25 -6.57
N LEU A 364 -31.14 4.51 -6.67
CA LEU A 364 -30.31 4.93 -5.53
C LEU A 364 -30.72 6.30 -4.97
N ALA A 365 -31.23 7.19 -5.82
CA ALA A 365 -31.75 8.49 -5.37
C ALA A 365 -33.03 8.33 -4.51
N GLN A 366 -33.81 7.29 -4.76
CA GLN A 366 -35.05 6.99 -4.04
C GLN A 366 -34.82 6.07 -2.83
N ASN A 367 -33.88 5.14 -2.94
CA ASN A 367 -33.53 4.18 -1.90
C ASN A 367 -32.00 4.05 -1.77
N PRO A 368 -31.38 4.85 -0.89
CA PRO A 368 -29.93 4.82 -0.65
C PRO A 368 -29.41 3.48 -0.12
N GLU A 369 -30.23 2.68 0.58
CA GLU A 369 -29.87 1.39 1.18
C GLU A 369 -29.87 0.23 0.17
N TYR A 370 -30.21 0.48 -1.10
CA TYR A 370 -30.36 -0.55 -2.13
C TYR A 370 -29.08 -1.36 -2.42
N LEU A 371 -27.89 -0.86 -2.05
CA LEU A 371 -26.60 -1.52 -2.28
C LEU A 371 -26.11 -2.37 -1.11
N ASP A 372 -26.74 -2.29 0.06
CA ASP A 372 -26.14 -2.73 1.33
C ASP A 372 -26.56 -4.15 1.76
N LYS A 373 -27.00 -4.99 0.82
CA LYS A 373 -27.54 -6.31 1.16
C LYS A 373 -26.96 -7.40 0.27
N THR A 374 -26.34 -8.37 0.94
CA THR A 374 -25.93 -9.72 0.51
C THR A 374 -24.47 -9.91 0.07
N THR A 375 -23.91 -11.01 0.57
CA THR A 375 -22.64 -11.61 0.15
C THR A 375 -22.80 -12.28 -1.23
N PRO A 376 -21.80 -12.17 -2.12
CA PRO A 376 -21.87 -12.80 -3.45
C PRO A 376 -21.90 -14.33 -3.41
N ASP A 377 -22.83 -14.95 -4.14
CA ASP A 377 -22.87 -16.40 -4.36
C ASP A 377 -21.70 -16.82 -5.28
N THR A 378 -20.65 -17.38 -4.68
CA THR A 378 -19.41 -17.84 -5.33
C THR A 378 -19.06 -19.25 -4.86
N ASN A 379 -20.07 -20.12 -4.79
CA ASN A 379 -19.99 -21.43 -4.11
C ASN A 379 -18.91 -22.35 -4.69
N GLU A 380 -18.74 -22.43 -6.01
CA GLU A 380 -17.77 -23.35 -6.65
C GLU A 380 -16.32 -23.05 -6.25
N ILE A 381 -15.88 -21.80 -6.41
CA ILE A 381 -14.52 -21.36 -6.03
C ILE A 381 -14.33 -21.46 -4.51
N SER A 382 -15.38 -21.17 -3.73
CA SER A 382 -15.33 -21.26 -2.27
C SER A 382 -15.14 -22.71 -1.79
N SER A 383 -15.77 -23.69 -2.47
CA SER A 383 -15.57 -25.12 -2.20
C SER A 383 -14.16 -25.59 -2.57
N GLU A 384 -13.61 -25.15 -3.70
CA GLU A 384 -12.21 -25.45 -4.05
C GLU A 384 -11.23 -24.88 -3.02
N LEU A 385 -11.46 -23.64 -2.58
CA LEU A 385 -10.63 -23.00 -1.54
C LEU A 385 -10.71 -23.77 -0.21
N GLN A 386 -11.90 -24.22 0.18
CA GLN A 386 -12.10 -24.99 1.41
C GLN A 386 -11.35 -26.33 1.39
N ASN A 387 -11.21 -26.96 0.22
CA ASN A 387 -10.44 -28.20 0.08
C ASN A 387 -8.94 -28.02 0.42
N PHE A 388 -8.38 -26.82 0.27
CA PHE A 388 -6.99 -26.57 0.66
C PHE A 388 -6.79 -26.58 2.17
N LEU A 389 -7.78 -26.17 2.97
CA LEU A 389 -7.69 -26.24 4.44
C LEU A 389 -7.68 -27.69 4.91
N ILE A 390 -8.59 -28.52 4.38
CA ILE A 390 -8.76 -29.93 4.76
C ILE A 390 -7.51 -30.77 4.44
N ASN A 391 -6.85 -30.48 3.33
CA ASN A 391 -5.66 -31.23 2.91
C ASN A 391 -4.36 -30.79 3.62
N SER A 392 -4.37 -29.70 4.39
CA SER A 392 -3.22 -29.22 5.16
C SER A 392 -3.13 -29.78 6.59
N GLU A 393 -4.17 -30.50 7.03
CA GLU A 393 -4.28 -31.15 8.36
C GLU A 393 -3.93 -32.65 8.33
N LYS A 394 -3.52 -33.19 7.18
CA LYS A 394 -3.01 -34.57 7.00
C LYS A 394 -1.53 -34.52 6.67
#